data_AF-A0A7W9SM82-F1
#
_entry.id   AF-A0A7W9SM82-F1
#
_cell.length_a   1.000
_cell.length_b   1.000
_cell.length_c   1.000
_cell.angle_alpha   90.00
_cell.angle_beta   90.00
_cell.angle_gamma   90.00
#
_symmetry.space_group_name_H-M   'P 1'
#
loop_
_entity.id
_entity.type
_entity.pdbx_description
1 polymer ?
#
loop_
_entity_poly.entity_id
_entity_poly.type
_entity_poly.pdbx_seq_one_letter_code
_entity_poly.pdbx_strand_id
1 'polypeptide(L)'
;MRPNETKFMEHLAFRTEFPLEELCEIARTALELPPFRYDNENETEWGIAVKEGVEYNLSRPYEEGTLQHWDATVPPGCNFGMTLLIPYTSALPPETVAPLVAFVGQTLSRSLNTTVWHHRRWLGAGRNVPQKTVFPPS
;
A
#
# COMPACT_ATOMS: atom_id res chain seq x y z
N MET A 1 11.48 20.17 3.77
CA MET A 1 10.13 19.60 3.52
C MET A 1 9.26 20.73 2.99
N ARG A 2 8.73 20.66 1.76
CA ARG A 2 7.89 21.75 1.22
C ARG A 2 6.44 21.53 1.68
N PRO A 3 5.82 22.50 2.37
CA PRO A 3 4.40 22.44 2.71
C PRO A 3 3.58 22.71 1.43
N ASN A 4 2.53 21.92 1.19
CA ASN A 4 1.49 22.07 0.14
C ASN A 4 1.56 21.20 -1.12
N GLU A 5 2.31 20.10 -1.17
CA GLU A 5 1.98 19.04 -2.13
C GLU A 5 0.83 18.22 -1.56
N THR A 6 -0.41 18.54 -1.97
CA THR A 6 -1.57 17.68 -1.70
C THR A 6 -1.21 16.28 -2.20
N LYS A 7 -1.33 15.26 -1.37
CA LYS A 7 -1.18 13.86 -1.76
C LYS A 7 -2.48 13.15 -1.43
N PHE A 8 -2.83 12.15 -2.22
CA PHE A 8 -3.85 11.18 -1.83
C PHE A 8 -3.21 9.80 -1.72
N MET A 9 -3.88 8.91 -1.01
CA MET A 9 -3.35 7.59 -0.69
C MET A 9 -4.31 6.52 -1.16
N GLU A 10 -3.75 5.46 -1.74
CA GLU A 10 -4.48 4.21 -2.01
C GLU A 10 -3.98 3.15 -1.04
N HIS A 11 -4.89 2.55 -0.28
CA HIS A 11 -4.56 1.54 0.71
C HIS A 11 -4.94 0.16 0.19
N LEU A 12 -3.93 -0.69 0.08
CA LEU A 12 -4.06 -2.11 -0.16
C LEU A 12 -3.72 -2.89 1.10
N ALA A 13 -4.37 -4.02 1.32
CA ALA A 13 -4.09 -4.93 2.43
C ALA A 13 -4.04 -6.38 1.93
N PHE A 14 -3.19 -7.19 2.53
CA PHE A 14 -3.05 -8.61 2.19
C PHE A 14 -2.47 -9.41 3.35
N ARG A 15 -2.53 -10.74 3.24
CA ARG A 15 -1.84 -11.67 4.14
C ARG A 15 -0.63 -12.27 3.46
N THR A 16 0.48 -12.33 4.17
CA THR A 16 1.66 -13.10 3.80
C THR A 16 2.40 -13.59 5.03
N GLU A 17 3.15 -14.68 4.90
CA GLU A 17 4.03 -15.19 5.96
C GLU A 17 5.46 -14.63 5.84
N PHE A 18 5.75 -13.87 4.77
CA PHE A 18 7.07 -13.25 4.58
C PHE A 18 7.34 -12.14 5.60
N PRO A 19 8.57 -12.03 6.13
CA PRO A 19 9.00 -10.86 6.88
C PRO A 19 9.06 -9.62 5.98
N LEU A 20 9.09 -8.43 6.59
CA LEU A 20 9.06 -7.15 5.87
C LEU A 20 10.15 -7.05 4.79
N GLU A 21 11.41 -7.38 5.11
CA GLU A 21 12.53 -7.27 4.18
C GLU A 21 12.34 -8.16 2.93
N GLU A 22 11.92 -9.41 3.12
CA GLU A 22 11.66 -10.34 2.02
C GLU A 22 10.48 -9.87 1.16
N LEU A 23 9.40 -9.39 1.80
CA LEU A 23 8.27 -8.80 1.11
C LEU A 23 8.67 -7.56 0.29
N CYS A 24 9.52 -6.69 0.85
CA CYS A 24 10.06 -5.52 0.16
C CYS A 24 10.89 -5.92 -1.05
N GLU A 25 11.73 -6.96 -0.96
CA GLU A 25 12.51 -7.45 -2.10
C GLU A 25 11.65 -8.10 -3.20
N ILE A 26 10.61 -8.84 -2.82
CA ILE A 26 9.61 -9.38 -3.75
C ILE A 26 8.92 -8.21 -4.49
N ALA A 27 8.40 -7.23 -3.74
CA ALA A 27 7.74 -6.07 -4.31
C ALA A 27 8.69 -5.25 -5.19
N ARG A 28 9.94 -5.07 -4.75
CA ARG A 28 10.98 -4.37 -5.51
C ARG A 28 11.20 -5.00 -6.87
N THR A 29 11.35 -6.33 -6.90
CA THR A 29 11.59 -7.06 -8.14
C THR A 29 10.35 -7.06 -9.03
N ALA A 30 9.17 -7.35 -8.47
CA ALA A 30 7.95 -7.51 -9.24
C ALA A 30 7.41 -6.19 -9.81
N LEU A 31 7.59 -5.07 -9.09
CA LEU A 31 7.13 -3.74 -9.49
C LEU A 31 8.27 -2.87 -10.07
N GLU A 32 9.47 -3.43 -10.20
CA GLU A 32 10.69 -2.76 -10.65
C GLU A 32 10.94 -1.45 -9.86
N LEU A 33 10.86 -1.53 -8.53
CA LEU A 33 11.09 -0.40 -7.63
C LEU A 33 12.58 -0.23 -7.34
N PRO A 34 13.01 0.98 -6.96
CA PRO A 34 14.31 1.17 -6.31
C PRO A 34 14.41 0.41 -4.98
N PRO A 35 15.62 0.25 -4.42
CA PRO A 35 15.80 -0.33 -3.09
C PRO A 35 14.96 0.38 -2.02
N PHE A 36 14.38 -0.42 -1.12
CA PHE A 36 13.60 0.09 0.00
C PHE A 36 14.51 0.70 1.07
N ARG A 37 14.05 1.81 1.67
CA ARG A 37 14.56 2.31 2.95
C ARG A 37 13.65 1.80 4.06
N TYR A 38 14.26 1.22 5.08
CA TYR A 38 13.55 0.68 6.23
C TYR A 38 13.55 1.66 7.38
N ASP A 39 12.45 1.66 8.13
CA ASP A 39 12.32 2.37 9.39
C ASP A 39 11.31 1.65 10.29
N ASN A 40 11.24 2.08 11.54
CA ASN A 40 10.23 1.62 12.48
C ASN A 40 9.88 2.72 13.47
N GLU A 41 8.64 2.72 13.91
CA GLU A 41 8.18 3.61 14.96
C GLU A 41 7.00 2.99 15.69
N ASN A 42 7.00 3.16 17.02
CA ASN A 42 5.95 2.65 17.90
C ASN A 42 5.75 1.14 17.70
N GLU A 43 4.57 0.73 17.25
CA GLU A 43 4.16 -0.66 17.08
C GLU A 43 4.25 -1.13 15.62
N THR A 44 4.92 -0.38 14.74
CA THR A 44 4.95 -0.63 13.28
C THR A 44 6.37 -0.62 12.72
N GLU A 45 6.62 -1.50 11.77
CA GLU A 45 7.79 -1.46 10.89
C GLU A 45 7.35 -1.24 9.44
N TRP A 46 8.19 -0.56 8.66
CA TRP A 46 7.90 -0.32 7.25
C TRP A 46 9.12 -0.18 6.37
N GLY A 47 8.90 -0.43 5.08
CA GLY A 47 9.82 -0.12 4.00
C GLY A 47 9.19 0.89 3.05
N ILE A 48 9.98 1.86 2.60
CA ILE A 48 9.59 2.86 1.59
C ILE A 48 10.48 2.79 0.36
N ALA A 49 9.87 2.75 -0.83
CA ALA A 49 10.52 3.01 -2.11
C ALA A 49 9.77 4.11 -2.88
N VAL A 50 10.49 4.91 -3.67
CA VAL A 50 9.88 6.00 -4.47
C VAL A 50 10.22 5.81 -5.94
N LYS A 51 9.20 5.68 -6.79
CA LYS A 51 9.34 5.55 -8.25
C LYS A 51 8.42 6.57 -8.92
N GLU A 52 8.98 7.39 -9.81
CA GLU A 52 8.23 8.38 -10.61
C GLU A 52 7.36 9.33 -9.77
N GLY A 53 7.81 9.66 -8.55
CA GLY A 53 7.09 10.52 -7.61
C GLY A 53 6.00 9.83 -6.79
N VAL A 54 5.69 8.56 -7.07
CA VAL A 54 4.82 7.72 -6.22
C VAL A 54 5.67 7.05 -5.15
N GLU A 55 5.23 7.18 -3.91
CA GLU A 55 5.84 6.51 -2.77
C GLU A 55 5.06 5.24 -2.44
N TYR A 56 5.78 4.12 -2.37
CA TYR A 56 5.29 2.79 -2.05
C TYR A 56 5.73 2.47 -0.64
N ASN A 57 4.78 2.47 0.29
CA ASN A 57 5.02 2.14 1.68
C ASN A 57 4.44 0.76 1.98
N LEU A 58 5.30 -0.20 2.33
CA LEU A 58 4.91 -1.50 2.87
C LEU A 58 5.08 -1.47 4.38
N SER A 59 4.01 -1.75 5.12
CA SER A 59 4.02 -1.66 6.57
C SER A 59 3.25 -2.81 7.22
N ARG A 60 3.67 -3.18 8.43
CA ARG A 60 2.94 -4.10 9.30
C ARG A 60 3.09 -3.70 10.76
N PRO A 61 2.07 -3.94 11.59
CA PRO A 61 2.24 -3.91 13.03
C PRO A 61 3.13 -5.09 13.49
N TYR A 62 3.75 -4.95 14.67
CA TYR A 62 4.46 -6.06 15.31
C TYR A 62 3.51 -7.14 15.85
N GLU A 63 2.33 -6.72 16.31
CA GLU A 63 1.31 -7.61 16.86
C GLU A 63 0.26 -7.97 15.79
N GLU A 64 -0.07 -9.26 15.70
CA GLU A 64 -1.08 -9.76 14.74
C GLU A 64 -2.48 -9.23 15.10
N GLY A 65 -3.26 -8.86 14.08
CA GLY A 65 -4.62 -8.33 14.26
C GLY A 65 -4.69 -6.83 14.57
N THR A 66 -3.57 -6.19 14.91
CA THR A 66 -3.51 -4.75 15.20
C THR A 66 -3.88 -3.88 13.99
N LEU A 67 -3.62 -4.35 12.77
CA LEU A 67 -3.96 -3.62 11.55
C LEU A 67 -5.48 -3.33 11.44
N GLN A 68 -6.32 -4.29 11.82
CA GLN A 68 -7.78 -4.15 11.83
C GLN A 68 -8.29 -3.29 12.99
N HIS A 69 -7.56 -3.27 14.12
CA HIS A 69 -7.87 -2.35 15.23
C HIS A 69 -7.63 -0.89 14.83
N TRP A 70 -6.58 -0.61 14.06
CA TRP A 70 -6.28 0.73 13.56
C TRP A 70 -7.17 1.15 12.40
N ASP A 71 -7.58 0.21 11.56
CA ASP A 71 -8.45 0.46 10.43
C ASP A 71 -9.47 -0.67 10.23
N ALA A 72 -10.69 -0.44 10.70
CA ALA A 72 -11.80 -1.38 10.59
C ALA A 72 -12.23 -1.69 9.14
N THR A 73 -11.69 -0.98 8.13
CA THR A 73 -11.92 -1.29 6.71
C THR A 73 -10.96 -2.34 6.16
N VAL A 74 -9.90 -2.68 6.90
CA VAL A 74 -8.96 -3.75 6.54
C VAL A 74 -9.66 -5.10 6.70
N PRO A 75 -9.64 -5.97 5.68
CA PRO A 75 -10.25 -7.29 5.80
C PRO A 75 -9.61 -8.17 6.89
N PRO A 76 -10.39 -9.02 7.57
CA PRO A 76 -9.86 -9.94 8.58
C PRO A 76 -8.73 -10.81 8.04
N GLY A 77 -7.70 -11.02 8.86
CA GLY A 77 -6.57 -11.90 8.54
C GLY A 77 -5.45 -11.26 7.72
N CYS A 78 -5.63 -10.05 7.19
CA CYS A 78 -4.54 -9.28 6.59
C CYS A 78 -3.54 -8.83 7.66
N ASN A 79 -2.24 -8.95 7.38
CA ASN A 79 -1.17 -8.58 8.31
C ASN A 79 -0.20 -7.53 7.74
N PHE A 80 -0.37 -7.15 6.47
CA PHE A 80 0.37 -6.06 5.84
C PHE A 80 -0.56 -5.08 5.16
N GLY A 81 -0.14 -3.81 5.16
CA GLY A 81 -0.67 -2.76 4.32
C GLY A 81 0.37 -2.30 3.29
N MET A 82 -0.06 -2.10 2.04
CA MET A 82 0.67 -1.27 1.09
C MET A 82 -0.09 0.05 0.89
N THR A 83 0.58 1.17 1.15
CA THR A 83 0.05 2.49 0.85
C THR A 83 0.79 3.08 -0.34
N LEU A 84 0.04 3.47 -1.38
CA LEU A 84 0.55 4.25 -2.50
C LEU A 84 0.28 5.73 -2.21
N LEU A 85 1.31 6.50 -1.88
CA LEU A 85 1.22 7.95 -1.71
C LEU A 85 1.46 8.61 -3.06
N ILE A 86 0.41 9.21 -3.61
CA ILE A 86 0.43 9.76 -4.96
C ILE A 86 0.33 11.29 -4.90
N PRO A 87 1.27 12.02 -5.54
CA PRO A 87 1.18 13.46 -5.68
C PRO A 87 -0.12 13.86 -6.36
N TYR A 88 -0.90 14.72 -5.72
CA TYR A 88 -2.03 15.39 -6.36
C TYR A 88 -1.46 16.48 -7.25
N THR A 89 -1.53 16.25 -8.55
CA THR A 89 -1.31 17.30 -9.55
C THR A 89 -2.64 17.48 -10.28
N SER A 90 -2.95 18.71 -10.70
CA SER A 90 -4.15 18.97 -11.52
C SER A 90 -4.17 18.17 -12.84
N ALA A 91 -3.04 17.54 -13.21
CA ALA A 91 -2.87 16.68 -14.38
C ALA A 91 -3.15 15.18 -14.12
N LEU A 92 -3.26 14.74 -12.86
CA LEU A 92 -3.52 13.35 -12.49
C LEU A 92 -4.74 13.27 -11.58
N PRO A 93 -5.97 13.33 -12.13
CA PRO A 93 -7.15 13.17 -11.32
C PRO A 93 -7.23 11.72 -10.77
N PRO A 94 -7.89 11.46 -9.64
CA PRO A 94 -7.86 10.16 -8.96
C PRO A 94 -8.29 8.95 -9.83
N GLU A 95 -9.08 9.18 -10.88
CA GLU A 95 -9.44 8.16 -11.87
C GLU A 95 -8.26 7.68 -12.73
N THR A 96 -7.23 8.50 -12.98
CA THR A 96 -6.05 8.08 -13.77
C THR A 96 -5.12 7.14 -13.01
N VAL A 97 -5.37 6.95 -11.70
CA VAL A 97 -4.59 6.06 -10.83
C VAL A 97 -5.14 4.64 -10.79
N ALA A 98 -6.38 4.42 -11.21
CA ALA A 98 -6.97 3.08 -11.21
C ALA A 98 -6.12 2.03 -11.96
N PRO A 99 -5.50 2.33 -13.13
CA PRO A 99 -4.58 1.39 -13.78
C PRO A 99 -3.34 1.06 -12.94
N LEU A 100 -2.77 2.04 -12.22
CA LEU A 100 -1.62 1.82 -11.34
C LEU A 100 -2.01 0.91 -10.17
N VAL A 101 -3.13 1.19 -9.49
CA VAL A 101 -3.61 0.36 -8.37
C VAL A 101 -3.90 -1.05 -8.84
N ALA A 102 -4.52 -1.21 -10.01
CA ALA A 102 -4.79 -2.52 -10.60
C ALA A 102 -3.48 -3.27 -10.93
N PHE A 103 -2.52 -2.59 -11.54
CA PHE A 103 -1.21 -3.16 -11.83
C PHE A 103 -0.49 -3.62 -10.55
N VAL A 104 -0.43 -2.77 -9.51
CA VAL A 104 0.20 -3.09 -8.23
C VAL A 104 -0.51 -4.26 -7.55
N GLY A 105 -1.83 -4.18 -7.42
CA GLY A 105 -2.64 -5.20 -6.75
C GLY A 105 -2.53 -6.57 -7.42
N GLN A 106 -2.64 -6.62 -8.76
CA GLN A 106 -2.52 -7.85 -9.53
C GLN A 106 -1.10 -8.43 -9.49
N THR A 107 -0.07 -7.58 -9.52
CA THR A 107 1.32 -8.02 -9.47
C THR A 107 1.63 -8.62 -8.11
N LEU A 108 1.24 -7.96 -7.01
CA LEU A 108 1.42 -8.49 -5.66
C LEU A 108 0.61 -9.77 -5.44
N SER A 109 -0.64 -9.83 -5.90
CA SER A 109 -1.47 -11.03 -5.72
C SER A 109 -0.84 -12.27 -6.35
N ARG A 110 -0.21 -12.11 -7.52
CA ARG A 110 0.55 -13.16 -8.22
C ARG A 110 1.86 -13.49 -7.51
N SER A 111 2.68 -12.48 -7.22
CA SER A 111 4.00 -12.69 -6.62
C SER A 111 3.94 -13.31 -5.22
N LEU A 112 2.88 -13.04 -4.47
CA LEU A 112 2.68 -13.55 -3.11
C LEU A 112 1.74 -14.75 -3.06
N ASN A 113 1.12 -15.13 -4.19
CA ASN A 113 0.05 -16.12 -4.26
C ASN A 113 -1.03 -15.90 -3.17
N THR A 114 -1.47 -14.65 -3.04
CA THR A 114 -2.43 -14.23 -1.99
C THR A 114 -3.45 -13.26 -2.56
N THR A 115 -4.57 -13.10 -1.87
CA THR A 115 -5.55 -12.07 -2.22
C THR A 115 -5.08 -10.71 -1.75
N VAL A 116 -5.11 -9.72 -2.65
CA VAL A 116 -4.84 -8.32 -2.32
C VAL A 116 -6.13 -7.51 -2.38
N TRP A 117 -6.39 -6.73 -1.33
CA TRP A 117 -7.60 -5.96 -1.16
C TRP A 117 -7.31 -4.47 -1.28
N HIS A 118 -7.90 -3.77 -2.25
CA HIS A 118 -7.92 -2.31 -2.27
C HIS A 118 -9.18 -1.84 -1.55
N HIS A 119 -9.02 -1.40 -0.30
CA HIS A 119 -10.13 -1.20 0.63
C HIS A 119 -10.44 0.28 0.91
N ARG A 120 -9.49 1.18 0.67
CA ARG A 120 -9.67 2.61 0.97
C ARG A 120 -8.82 3.52 0.10
N ARG A 121 -9.40 4.65 -0.28
CA ARG A 121 -8.70 5.83 -0.79
C ARG A 121 -8.81 6.97 0.22
N TRP A 122 -7.69 7.56 0.61
CA TRP A 122 -7.64 8.75 1.48
C TRP A 122 -7.33 9.99 0.65
N LEU A 123 -8.21 10.98 0.66
CA LEU A 123 -8.10 12.23 -0.13
C LEU A 123 -7.66 13.44 0.72
N GLY A 124 -7.30 13.21 1.98
CA GLY A 124 -7.02 14.26 2.96
C GLY A 124 -7.77 14.04 4.27
N ALA A 125 -7.46 14.86 5.27
CA ALA A 125 -8.08 14.81 6.60
C ALA A 125 -9.62 14.82 6.49
N GLY A 126 -10.28 13.84 7.10
CA GLY A 126 -11.74 13.67 7.08
C GLY A 126 -12.34 13.21 5.75
N ARG A 127 -11.53 12.94 4.70
CA ARG A 127 -12.01 12.58 3.36
C ARG A 127 -11.51 11.20 2.96
N ASN A 128 -12.32 10.18 3.23
CA ASN A 128 -12.06 8.79 2.84
C ASN A 128 -13.12 8.29 1.87
N VAL A 129 -12.71 7.52 0.87
CA VAL A 129 -13.60 6.82 -0.06
C VAL A 129 -13.35 5.32 0.07
N PRO A 130 -14.33 4.54 0.54
CA PRO A 130 -14.22 3.08 0.56
C PRO A 130 -14.00 2.52 -0.83
N GLN A 131 -13.17 1.50 -0.93
CA GLN A 131 -12.89 0.75 -2.16
C GLN A 131 -13.26 -0.71 -1.93
N LYS A 132 -13.65 -1.40 -3.00
CA LYS A 132 -14.13 -2.80 -2.93
C LYS A 132 -13.46 -3.68 -3.99
N THR A 133 -12.31 -3.27 -4.48
CA THR A 133 -11.60 -4.00 -5.53
C THR A 133 -10.75 -5.09 -4.89
N VAL A 134 -10.84 -6.29 -5.44
CA VAL A 134 -10.14 -7.48 -4.94
C VAL A 134 -9.32 -8.08 -6.08
N PHE A 135 -8.05 -8.34 -5.82
CA PHE A 135 -7.13 -8.97 -6.75
C PHE A 135 -6.84 -10.39 -6.25
N PRO A 136 -7.45 -11.43 -6.82
CA PRO A 136 -7.18 -12.80 -6.42
C PRO A 136 -5.79 -13.25 -6.89
N PRO A 137 -5.21 -14.30 -6.25
CA PRO A 137 -4.06 -14.97 -6.81
C PRO A 137 -4.40 -15.50 -8.21
N SER A 138 -3.48 -15.35 -9.16
CA SER A 138 -3.63 -15.83 -10.56
C SER A 138 -2.63 -16.93 -10.86
#